data_AF-A0A512PPQ4-F1
#
_entry.id   AF-A0A512PPQ4-F1
#
_cell.length_a   1.000
_cell.length_b   1.000
_cell.length_c   1.000
_cell.angle_alpha   90.00
_cell.angle_beta   90.00
_cell.angle_gamma   90.00
#
_symmetry.space_group_name_H-M   'P 1'
#
loop_
_entity.id
_entity.type
_entity.pdbx_description
1 polymer ?
#
loop_
_entity_poly.entity_id
_entity_poly.type
_entity_poly.pdbx_seq_one_letter_code
_entity_poly.pdbx_strand_id
1 'polypeptide(L)' 'MNTETDNIDTLTRMTPVKVLSQNMSTIAQAIDDAATDGNKQQVLQLVDSAEALLKAISKLNQ' A
#
# COMPACT_ATOMS: atom_id res chain seq x y z
N MET A 1 6.30 5.94 27.70
CA MET A 1 5.54 5.16 26.72
C MET A 1 4.61 6.13 26.00
N ASN A 2 5.03 6.66 24.85
CA ASN A 2 4.26 7.62 24.01
C ASN A 2 4.20 7.11 22.55
N THR A 3 4.02 5.81 22.36
CA THR A 3 4.11 5.16 21.03
C THR A 3 2.92 5.46 20.11
N GLU A 4 1.79 5.95 20.62
CA GLU A 4 0.63 6.29 19.78
C GLU A 4 0.72 7.68 19.15
N THR A 5 1.30 8.66 19.87
CA THR A 5 1.45 10.04 19.37
C THR A 5 2.51 10.13 18.27
N ASP A 6 3.59 9.34 18.37
CA ASP A 6 4.63 9.27 17.33
C ASP A 6 4.07 8.74 16.00
N ASN A 7 3.08 7.83 16.02
CA ASN A 7 2.49 7.29 14.79
C ASN A 7 1.63 8.31 14.05
N ILE A 8 0.81 9.09 14.76
CA ILE A 8 -0.03 10.13 14.12
C ILE A 8 0.84 11.23 13.54
N ASP A 9 1.89 11.65 14.25
CA ASP A 9 2.80 12.70 13.80
C ASP A 9 3.70 12.25 12.64
N THR A 10 3.95 10.93 12.53
CA THR A 10 4.60 10.32 11.36
C THR A 10 3.66 10.28 10.16
N LEU A 11 2.37 9.97 10.39
CA LEU A 11 1.32 9.98 9.37
C LEU A 11 1.06 11.38 8.80
N THR A 12 1.06 12.43 9.63
CA THR A 12 0.86 13.82 9.20
C THR A 12 2.07 14.40 8.45
N ARG A 13 3.28 13.88 8.72
CA ARG A 13 4.52 14.24 8.01
C ARG A 13 4.79 13.42 6.75
N MET A 14 4.03 12.36 6.52
CA MET A 14 4.14 11.59 5.29
C MET A 14 3.46 12.35 4.16
N THR A 15 4.24 12.64 3.12
CA THR A 15 3.65 13.12 1.87
C THR A 15 2.67 12.08 1.34
N PRO A 16 1.61 12.49 0.62
CA PRO A 16 0.69 11.55 -0.02
C PRO A 16 1.42 10.48 -0.82
N VAL A 17 2.46 10.87 -1.56
CA VAL A 17 3.34 9.95 -2.30
C VAL A 17 3.98 8.89 -1.39
N LYS A 18 4.40 9.26 -0.17
CA LYS A 18 5.00 8.33 0.79
C LYS A 18 3.98 7.35 1.37
N VAL A 19 2.77 7.82 1.73
CA VAL A 19 1.64 6.95 2.14
C VAL A 19 1.34 5.91 1.05
N LEU A 20 1.25 6.37 -0.20
CA LEU A 20 0.92 5.52 -1.32
C LEU A 20 2.04 4.52 -1.64
N SER A 21 3.32 4.92 -1.51
CA SER A 21 4.46 4.03 -1.69
C SER A 21 4.53 2.91 -0.64
N GLN A 22 4.18 3.20 0.61
CA GLN A 22 4.10 2.19 1.68
C GLN A 22 2.96 1.21 1.42
N ASN A 23 1.77 1.71 1.04
CA ASN A 23 0.64 0.86 0.67
C ASN A 23 0.99 -0.06 -0.52
N MET A 24 1.74 0.42 -1.51
CA MET A 24 2.21 -0.43 -2.60
C MET A 24 3.18 -1.52 -2.13
N SER A 25 4.08 -1.21 -1.20
CA SER A 25 4.97 -2.22 -0.62
C SER A 25 4.19 -3.31 0.11
N THR A 26 3.13 -2.94 0.84
CA THR A 26 2.25 -3.90 1.52
C THR A 26 1.49 -4.77 0.53
N ILE A 27 0.96 -4.19 -0.56
CA ILE A 27 0.25 -4.96 -1.59
C ILE A 27 1.19 -5.93 -2.30
N ALA A 28 2.42 -5.50 -2.62
CA ALA A 28 3.42 -6.37 -3.24
C ALA A 28 3.77 -7.58 -2.36
N GLN A 29 3.94 -7.38 -1.05
CA GLN A 29 4.17 -8.48 -0.10
C GLN A 29 2.96 -9.43 -0.07
N ALA A 30 1.74 -8.90 0.02
CA ALA A 30 0.54 -9.74 0.04
C ALA A 30 0.34 -10.55 -1.26
N ILE A 31 0.78 -10.02 -2.41
CA ILE A 31 0.77 -10.75 -3.68
C ILE A 31 1.76 -11.91 -3.63
N ASP A 32 2.97 -11.69 -3.11
CA ASP A 32 4.00 -12.72 -2.97
C ASP A 32 3.55 -13.86 -2.03
N ASP A 33 2.95 -13.49 -0.89
CA ASP A 33 2.39 -14.44 0.07
C ASP A 33 1.24 -15.25 -0.56
N ALA A 34 0.27 -14.58 -1.21
CA ALA A 34 -0.86 -15.25 -1.85
C ALA A 34 -0.45 -16.13 -3.04
N ALA A 35 0.61 -15.76 -3.76
CA ALA A 35 1.17 -16.56 -4.85
C ALA A 35 1.87 -17.81 -4.30
N THR A 36 2.61 -17.66 -3.19
CA THR A 36 3.25 -18.77 -2.46
C THR A 36 2.22 -19.77 -1.95
N ASP A 37 1.08 -19.28 -1.44
CA ASP A 37 -0.03 -20.09 -0.97
C ASP A 37 -0.89 -20.70 -2.10
N GLY A 38 -0.58 -20.39 -3.36
CA GLY A 38 -1.36 -20.85 -4.52
C GLY A 38 -2.76 -20.23 -4.62
N ASN A 39 -3.05 -19.18 -3.86
CA ASN A 39 -4.35 -18.52 -3.84
C ASN A 39 -4.50 -17.53 -5.02
N LYS A 40 -4.69 -18.09 -6.22
CA LYS A 40 -4.80 -17.34 -7.47
C LYS A 40 -5.89 -16.24 -7.44
N GLN A 41 -7.02 -16.48 -6.77
CA GLN A 41 -8.09 -15.49 -6.71
C GLN A 41 -7.68 -14.27 -5.88
N GLN A 42 -7.00 -14.50 -4.75
CA GLN A 42 -6.50 -13.43 -3.90
C GLN A 42 -5.38 -12.63 -4.60
N VAL A 43 -4.49 -13.30 -5.35
CA VAL A 43 -3.49 -12.63 -6.18
C VAL A 43 -4.14 -11.65 -7.16
N LEU A 44 -5.18 -12.07 -7.89
CA LEU A 44 -5.87 -11.19 -8.85
C LEU A 44 -6.50 -9.98 -8.17
N GLN A 45 -7.17 -10.16 -7.03
CA GLN A 45 -7.78 -9.06 -6.27
C GLN A 45 -6.74 -8.05 -5.76
N LEU A 46 -5.56 -8.53 -5.36
CA LEU A 46 -4.47 -7.68 -4.90
C LEU A 46 -3.82 -6.91 -6.06
N VAL A 47 -3.69 -7.52 -7.23
CA VAL A 47 -3.23 -6.85 -8.45
C VAL A 47 -4.19 -5.73 -8.87
N ASP A 48 -5.50 -5.96 -8.83
CA ASP A 48 -6.51 -4.93 -9.13
C ASP A 48 -6.41 -3.76 -8.12
N SER A 49 -6.16 -4.07 -6.85
CA SER A 49 -5.96 -3.07 -5.80
C SER A 49 -4.69 -2.24 -6.01
N ALA A 50 -3.60 -2.88 -6.48
CA ALA A 50 -2.37 -2.18 -6.87
C ALA A 50 -2.59 -1.22 -8.03
N GLU A 51 -3.35 -1.63 -9.06
CA GLU A 51 -3.66 -0.78 -10.21
C GLU A 51 -4.47 0.47 -9.79
N ALA A 52 -5.49 0.28 -8.96
CA ALA A 52 -6.29 1.38 -8.44
C ALA A 52 -5.44 2.38 -7.64
N LEU A 53 -4.50 1.88 -6.84
CA LEU A 53 -3.58 2.70 -6.05
C LEU A 53 -2.61 3.48 -6.95
N LEU A 54 -2.02 2.83 -7.96
CA LEU A 54 -1.14 3.48 -8.94
C LEU A 54 -1.87 4.59 -9.70
N LYS A 55 -3.12 4.34 -10.08
CA LYS A 55 -3.96 5.35 -10.74
C LYS A 55 -4.23 6.55 -9.84
N ALA A 56 -4.42 6.34 -8.54
CA ALA A 56 -4.55 7.43 -7.57
C ALA A 56 -3.24 8.24 -7.44
N ILE A 57 -2.08 7.57 -7.38
CA ILE A 57 -0.76 8.22 -7.37
C ILE A 57 -0.58 9.09 -8.62
N SER A 58 -0.90 8.54 -9.79
CA SER A 58 -0.75 9.24 -11.06
C SER A 58 -1.60 10.51 -11.13
N LYS A 59 -2.78 10.55 -10.52
CA LYS A 59 -3.63 11.75 -10.46
C LYS A 59 -3.15 12.81 -9.49
N LEU A 60 -2.45 12.41 -8.42
CA LEU A 60 -1.92 13.34 -7.42
C LEU A 60 -0.61 13.99 -7.86
N ASN A 61 0.12 13.37 -8.79
CA ASN A 61 1.34 13.89 -9.38
C ASN A 61 1.09 14.72 -10.67
N GLN A 62 -0.16 14.89 -11.07
CA GLN A 62 -0.59 15.79 -12.16
C GLN A 62 -0.91 17.18 -11.60
#